data_AF-A0A450X1X7-F1
#
_entry.id   AF-A0A450X1X7-F1
#
_cell.length_a   1.000
_cell.length_b   1.000
_cell.length_c   1.000
_cell.angle_alpha   90.00
_cell.angle_beta   90.00
_cell.angle_gamma   90.00
#
_symmetry.space_group_name_H-M   'P 1'
#
loop_
_entity.id
_entity.type
_entity.pdbx_description
1 polymer ?
#
loop_
_entity_poly.entity_id
_entity_poly.type
_entity_poly.pdbx_seq_one_letter_code
_entity_poly.pdbx_strand_id
1 'polypeptide(L)'
;MPSSDNRINLNKNDNADPLRLLELCNTANIKVHFFCMFGYPGTGKDEAENTVEFLLHNRALIDTVDIFPWTYTKHTQIVGVERIERPDEDWALEYAHTSLRADSLNSEEITKLASYWEEVVWAEAPRLLHPSYRMISPWSVE
;
A
#
# COMPACT_ATOMS: atom_id res chain seq x y z
N MET A 1 -3.67 -12.01 9.68
CA MET A 1 -4.81 -11.08 9.53
C MET A 1 -6.07 -11.88 9.26
N PRO A 2 -7.23 -11.57 9.87
CA PRO A 2 -8.49 -12.08 9.37
C PRO A 2 -8.65 -11.59 7.92
N SER A 3 -9.13 -12.46 7.02
CA SER A 3 -9.43 -12.04 5.66
C SER A 3 -10.49 -10.95 5.70
N SER A 4 -10.22 -9.77 5.15
CA SER A 4 -11.27 -8.80 4.83
C SER A 4 -12.39 -9.50 4.06
N ASP A 5 -13.65 -9.31 4.49
CA ASP A 5 -14.83 -9.86 3.81
C ASP A 5 -14.92 -9.39 2.34
N ASN A 6 -14.17 -8.35 1.97
CA ASN A 6 -14.10 -7.78 0.62
C ASN A 6 -13.01 -8.38 -0.28
N ARG A 7 -12.29 -9.44 0.12
CA ARG A 7 -11.18 -10.02 -0.67
C ARG A 7 -11.57 -10.43 -2.10
N ILE A 8 -12.81 -10.86 -2.33
CA ILE A 8 -13.32 -11.20 -3.67
C ILE A 8 -13.21 -9.99 -4.63
N ASN A 9 -13.30 -8.76 -4.10
CA ASN A 9 -13.18 -7.54 -4.89
C ASN A 9 -11.72 -7.18 -5.24
N LEU A 10 -10.72 -7.76 -4.57
CA LEU A 10 -9.31 -7.37 -4.74
C LEU A 10 -8.64 -8.02 -5.95
N ASN A 11 -9.25 -9.05 -6.55
CA ASN A 11 -8.67 -9.86 -7.62
C ASN A 11 -7.21 -10.32 -7.34
N LYS A 12 -6.85 -10.43 -6.05
CA LYS A 12 -5.55 -10.91 -5.56
C LYS A 12 -5.75 -12.33 -5.03
N ASN A 13 -4.93 -13.25 -5.50
CA ASN A 13 -5.06 -14.68 -5.21
C ASN A 13 -4.02 -15.19 -4.21
N ASP A 14 -3.53 -14.32 -3.34
CA ASP A 14 -2.54 -14.65 -2.31
C ASP A 14 -3.20 -14.93 -0.96
N ASN A 15 -2.97 -16.13 -0.42
CA ASN A 15 -3.37 -16.58 0.91
C ASN A 15 -2.16 -16.71 1.83
N ALA A 16 -1.20 -15.80 1.69
CA ALA A 16 0.00 -15.83 2.52
C ALA A 16 -0.32 -15.45 3.98
N ASP A 17 0.33 -16.13 4.92
CA ASP A 17 0.47 -15.64 6.29
C ASP A 17 1.69 -14.68 6.31
N PRO A 18 1.46 -13.36 6.37
CA PRO A 18 2.54 -12.39 6.26
C PRO A 18 3.50 -12.47 7.44
N LEU A 19 3.01 -12.77 8.66
CA LEU A 19 3.89 -12.87 9.83
C LEU A 19 4.83 -14.05 9.69
N ARG A 20 4.31 -15.20 9.25
CA ARG A 20 5.13 -16.38 9.02
C ARG A 20 6.21 -16.13 7.95
N LEU A 21 5.88 -15.41 6.89
CA LEU A 21 6.86 -15.03 5.86
C LEU A 21 7.96 -14.12 6.44
N LEU A 22 7.59 -13.12 7.25
CA LEU A 22 8.55 -12.23 7.91
C LEU A 22 9.53 -12.99 8.80
N GLU A 23 9.05 -13.94 9.62
CA GLU A 23 9.89 -14.79 10.46
C GLU A 23 10.89 -15.62 9.65
N LEU A 24 10.43 -16.20 8.53
CA LEU A 24 11.26 -17.00 7.64
C LEU A 24 12.34 -16.14 6.96
N CYS A 25 11.96 -14.96 6.46
CA CYS A 25 12.90 -14.01 5.87
C CYS A 25 13.97 -13.58 6.88
N ASN A 26 13.55 -13.22 8.10
CA ASN A 26 14.47 -12.83 9.16
C ASN A 26 15.44 -13.97 9.54
N THR A 27 14.95 -15.21 9.66
CA THR A 27 15.80 -16.38 9.94
C THR A 27 16.81 -16.64 8.82
N ALA A 28 16.44 -16.35 7.57
CA ALA A 28 17.29 -16.51 6.40
C ALA A 28 18.17 -15.28 6.09
N ASN A 29 18.13 -14.23 6.93
CA ASN A 29 18.80 -12.95 6.69
C ASN A 29 18.41 -12.31 5.32
N ILE A 30 17.15 -12.47 4.93
CA ILE A 30 16.56 -11.87 3.74
C ILE A 30 15.84 -10.59 4.14
N LYS A 31 16.20 -9.48 3.52
CA LYS A 31 15.55 -8.20 3.74
C LYS A 31 14.14 -8.18 3.15
N VAL A 32 13.23 -7.50 3.83
CA VAL A 32 11.82 -7.37 3.44
C VAL A 32 11.48 -5.92 3.16
N HIS A 33 10.93 -5.69 1.97
CA HIS A 33 10.32 -4.44 1.56
C HIS A 33 8.83 -4.67 1.31
N PHE A 34 7.98 -3.87 1.95
CA PHE A 34 6.54 -3.89 1.70
C PHE A 34 6.11 -2.76 0.77
N PHE A 35 5.28 -3.12 -0.22
CA PHE A 35 4.57 -2.18 -1.06
C PHE A 35 3.10 -2.11 -0.60
N CYS A 36 2.73 -1.00 0.04
CA CYS A 36 1.40 -0.80 0.61
C CYS A 36 0.60 0.13 -0.29
N MET A 37 -0.42 -0.41 -0.96
CA MET A 37 -1.33 0.36 -1.81
C MET A 37 -2.61 0.66 -1.05
N PHE A 38 -2.92 1.95 -0.86
CA PHE A 38 -4.12 2.39 -0.13
C PHE A 38 -5.21 2.86 -1.08
N GLY A 39 -6.47 2.57 -0.72
CA GLY A 39 -7.62 3.05 -1.48
C GLY A 39 -7.94 2.26 -2.75
N TYR A 40 -7.42 1.04 -2.90
CA TYR A 40 -7.90 0.16 -3.95
C TYR A 40 -9.40 -0.12 -3.74
N PRO A 41 -10.22 -0.26 -4.80
CA PRO A 41 -11.66 -0.47 -4.65
C PRO A 41 -12.02 -1.66 -3.75
N GLY A 42 -12.88 -1.41 -2.75
CA GLY A 42 -13.19 -2.38 -1.70
C GLY A 42 -12.28 -2.31 -0.47
N THR A 43 -11.34 -1.35 -0.43
CA THR A 43 -10.56 -0.97 0.76
C THR A 43 -10.80 0.49 1.12
N GLY A 44 -10.78 0.80 2.41
CA GLY A 44 -11.03 2.11 2.95
C GLY A 44 -10.03 2.48 4.05
N LYS A 45 -10.50 3.32 4.98
CA LYS A 45 -9.67 3.83 6.08
C LYS A 45 -9.26 2.72 7.04
N ASP A 46 -10.19 1.84 7.36
CA ASP A 46 -9.99 0.74 8.31
C ASP A 46 -8.93 -0.25 7.79
N GLU A 47 -8.94 -0.61 6.50
CA GLU A 47 -7.89 -1.45 5.92
C GLU A 47 -6.52 -0.78 5.93
N ALA A 48 -6.46 0.54 5.68
CA ALA A 48 -5.21 1.29 5.74
C ALA A 48 -4.66 1.35 7.17
N GLU A 49 -5.52 1.60 8.16
CA GLU A 49 -5.17 1.57 9.59
C GLU A 49 -4.63 0.20 10.00
N ASN A 50 -5.37 -0.87 9.73
CA ASN A 50 -4.94 -2.24 10.02
C ASN A 50 -3.60 -2.59 9.35
N THR A 51 -3.35 -2.06 8.15
CA THR A 51 -2.07 -2.24 7.47
C THR A 51 -0.94 -1.53 8.22
N VAL A 52 -1.14 -0.26 8.59
CA VAL A 52 -0.13 0.51 9.35
C VAL A 52 0.12 -0.09 10.73
N GLU A 53 -0.92 -0.49 11.44
CA GLU A 53 -0.78 -1.16 12.74
C GLU A 53 0.08 -2.43 12.61
N PHE A 54 -0.17 -3.25 11.57
CA PHE A 54 0.66 -4.42 11.30
C PHE A 54 2.12 -4.06 11.03
N LEU A 55 2.37 -3.03 10.20
CA LEU A 55 3.72 -2.56 9.89
C LEU A 55 4.46 -2.10 11.15
N LEU A 56 3.80 -1.29 11.99
CA LEU A 56 4.41 -0.74 13.20
C LEU A 56 4.62 -1.81 14.27
N HIS A 57 3.67 -2.73 14.43
CA HIS A 57 3.79 -3.84 15.38
C HIS A 57 4.95 -4.78 15.01
N ASN A 58 5.13 -5.05 13.71
CA ASN A 58 6.15 -5.97 13.22
C ASN A 58 7.40 -5.27 12.67
N ARG A 59 7.57 -3.97 12.96
CA ARG A 59 8.62 -3.14 12.36
C ARG A 59 10.01 -3.77 12.45
N ALA A 60 10.32 -4.46 13.55
CA ALA A 60 11.63 -5.12 13.76
C ALA A 60 11.98 -6.17 12.69
N LEU A 61 10.98 -6.74 11.99
CA LEU A 61 11.16 -7.74 10.95
C LEU A 61 11.06 -7.15 9.53
N ILE A 62 10.87 -5.83 9.41
CA ILE A 62 10.64 -5.13 8.15
C ILE A 62 11.77 -4.14 7.95
N ASP A 63 12.42 -4.17 6.79
CA ASP A 63 13.50 -3.25 6.48
C ASP A 63 12.94 -1.91 5.99
N THR A 64 12.03 -1.96 5.01
CA THR A 64 11.47 -0.77 4.38
C THR A 64 10.03 -0.95 3.92
N VAL A 65 9.35 0.17 3.72
CA VAL A 65 7.97 0.28 3.25
C VAL A 65 7.88 1.37 2.20
N ASP A 66 6.96 1.18 1.27
CA ASP A 66 6.37 2.24 0.47
C ASP A 66 4.86 2.32 0.76
N ILE A 67 4.34 3.54 0.91
CA ILE A 67 2.90 3.80 0.97
C ILE A 67 2.52 4.53 -0.32
N PHE A 68 1.69 3.90 -1.13
CA PHE A 68 1.23 4.44 -2.41
C PHE A 68 -0.28 4.64 -2.40
N PRO A 69 -0.77 5.85 -2.75
CA PRO A 69 -2.17 6.02 -3.07
C PRO A 69 -2.49 5.25 -4.35
N TRP A 70 -3.59 4.52 -4.36
CA TRP A 70 -4.08 3.88 -5.57
C TRP A 70 -4.55 4.92 -6.59
N THR A 71 -4.15 4.76 -7.86
CA THR A 71 -4.56 5.59 -8.98
C THR A 71 -5.17 4.75 -10.10
N TYR A 72 -6.05 5.35 -10.90
CA TYR A 72 -6.66 4.66 -12.03
C TYR A 72 -5.70 4.71 -13.22
N THR A 73 -4.94 3.64 -13.46
CA THR A 73 -3.98 3.59 -14.57
C THR A 73 -4.68 3.36 -15.91
N LYS A 74 -4.22 4.06 -16.96
CA LYS A 74 -4.64 3.88 -18.35
C LYS A 74 -4.58 2.40 -18.76
N HIS A 75 -5.58 1.96 -19.52
CA HIS A 75 -5.73 0.57 -19.98
C HIS A 75 -6.05 -0.48 -18.90
N THR A 76 -6.24 -0.09 -17.64
CA THR A 76 -6.83 -0.96 -16.63
C THR A 76 -8.35 -0.89 -16.67
N GLN A 77 -9.02 -1.97 -16.25
CA GLN A 77 -10.46 -2.02 -16.05
C GLN A 77 -10.74 -2.48 -14.63
N ILE A 78 -11.36 -1.61 -13.84
CA ILE A 78 -11.69 -1.89 -12.45
C ILE A 78 -13.19 -1.75 -12.26
N VAL A 79 -13.83 -2.82 -11.79
CA VAL A 79 -15.28 -2.85 -11.60
C VAL A 79 -15.69 -1.89 -10.48
N GLY A 80 -16.69 -1.05 -10.74
CA GLY A 80 -17.24 -0.13 -9.73
C GLY A 80 -16.49 1.19 -9.59
N VAL A 81 -15.55 1.49 -10.50
CA VAL A 81 -14.84 2.77 -10.54
C VAL A 81 -15.02 3.43 -11.90
N GLU A 82 -15.25 4.73 -11.91
CA GLU A 82 -15.29 5.55 -13.12
C GLU A 82 -14.09 6.48 -13.16
N ARG A 83 -13.35 6.44 -14.28
CA ARG A 83 -12.30 7.42 -14.53
C ARG A 83 -12.91 8.78 -14.85
N ILE A 84 -12.25 9.83 -14.37
CA ILE A 84 -12.59 11.22 -14.69
C ILE A 84 -11.59 11.66 -15.76
N GLU A 85 -12.06 11.89 -16.98
CA GLU A 85 -11.24 12.42 -18.07
C GLU A 85 -11.28 13.95 -18.08
N ARG A 86 -10.09 14.58 -18.09
CA ARG A 86 -9.97 16.02 -18.28
C ARG A 86 -9.42 16.36 -19.66
N PRO A 87 -9.82 17.49 -20.27
CA PRO A 87 -9.38 17.87 -21.61
C PRO A 87 -7.86 18.06 -21.77
N ASP A 88 -7.12 18.25 -20.68
CA ASP A 88 -5.67 18.43 -20.63
C ASP A 88 -4.88 17.13 -20.37
N GLU A 89 -5.57 15.97 -20.28
CA GLU A 89 -5.00 14.68 -19.89
C GLU A 89 -4.80 13.69 -21.07
N ASP A 90 -4.68 14.18 -22.31
CA ASP A 90 -4.54 13.35 -23.53
C ASP A 90 -3.41 12.30 -23.44
N TRP A 91 -2.32 12.64 -22.75
CA TRP A 91 -1.13 11.79 -22.56
C TRP A 91 -0.99 11.25 -21.14
N ALA A 92 -1.98 11.45 -20.27
CA ALA A 92 -1.92 10.96 -18.90
C ALA A 92 -1.89 9.42 -18.87
N LEU A 93 -1.07 8.87 -17.97
CA LEU A 93 -1.02 7.44 -17.68
C LEU A 93 -1.90 7.06 -16.48
N GLU A 94 -2.25 8.03 -15.66
CA GLU A 94 -3.05 7.87 -14.45
C GLU A 94 -4.14 8.93 -14.43
N TYR A 95 -5.34 8.53 -14.02
CA TYR A 95 -6.51 9.39 -14.02
C TYR A 95 -7.07 9.53 -12.60
N ALA A 96 -7.63 10.69 -12.34
CA ALA A 96 -8.58 10.83 -11.24
C ALA A 96 -9.77 9.88 -11.48
N HIS A 97 -10.42 9.48 -10.39
CA HIS A 97 -11.52 8.56 -10.42
C HIS A 97 -12.52 8.87 -9.33
N THR A 98 -13.76 8.52 -9.60
CA THR A 98 -14.82 8.44 -8.60
C THR A 98 -15.21 6.98 -8.43
N SER A 99 -15.64 6.64 -7.23
CA SER A 99 -16.23 5.33 -7.02
C SER A 99 -17.74 5.36 -7.19
N LEU A 100 -18.29 4.28 -7.73
CA LEU A 100 -19.72 4.04 -7.84
C LEU A 100 -20.30 3.43 -6.56
N ARG A 101 -19.46 3.01 -5.62
CA ARG A 101 -19.90 2.44 -4.34
C ARG A 101 -19.78 3.46 -3.21
N ALA A 102 -20.78 3.48 -2.32
CA ALA A 102 -20.87 4.44 -1.23
C ALA A 102 -19.78 4.27 -0.15
N ASP A 103 -19.14 3.10 -0.09
CA ASP A 103 -18.14 2.70 0.91
C ASP A 103 -16.69 2.89 0.43
N SER A 104 -16.50 3.52 -0.72
CA SER A 104 -15.18 3.61 -1.37
C SER A 104 -14.76 5.05 -1.62
N LEU A 105 -13.47 5.28 -1.44
CA LEU A 105 -12.85 6.60 -1.48
C LEU A 105 -12.63 7.06 -2.92
N ASN A 106 -12.70 8.37 -3.14
CA ASN A 106 -12.26 8.98 -4.41
C ASN A 106 -10.76 9.29 -4.39
N SER A 107 -10.19 9.69 -5.53
CA SER A 107 -8.74 9.93 -5.65
C SER A 107 -8.16 10.93 -4.65
N GLU A 108 -8.90 11.99 -4.31
CA GLU A 108 -8.44 13.00 -3.37
C GLU A 108 -8.41 12.45 -1.94
N GLU A 109 -9.45 11.71 -1.56
CA GLU A 109 -9.53 11.05 -0.26
C GLU A 109 -8.45 9.99 -0.08
N ILE A 110 -8.16 9.21 -1.13
CA ILE A 110 -7.10 8.21 -1.12
C ILE A 110 -5.73 8.86 -0.96
N THR A 111 -5.48 9.94 -1.69
CA THR A 111 -4.22 10.69 -1.60
C THR A 111 -4.02 11.22 -0.18
N LYS A 112 -5.04 11.84 0.41
CA LYS A 112 -4.99 12.33 1.80
C LYS A 112 -4.76 11.21 2.80
N LEU A 113 -5.41 10.05 2.60
CA LEU A 113 -5.24 8.88 3.46
C LEU A 113 -3.80 8.34 3.41
N ALA A 114 -3.22 8.23 2.22
CA ALA A 114 -1.85 7.79 2.03
C ALA A 114 -0.85 8.75 2.69
N SER A 115 -0.97 10.06 2.44
CA SER A 115 -0.10 11.07 3.05
C SER A 115 -0.21 11.09 4.57
N TYR A 116 -1.42 10.99 5.13
CA TYR A 116 -1.63 10.93 6.58
C TYR A 116 -0.87 9.76 7.21
N TRP A 117 -1.02 8.56 6.65
CA TRP A 117 -0.37 7.37 7.20
C TRP A 117 1.13 7.34 6.94
N GLU A 118 1.61 7.94 5.85
CA GLU A 118 3.04 8.15 5.62
C GLU A 118 3.63 9.04 6.71
N GLU A 119 2.97 10.14 7.09
CA GLU A 119 3.40 11.00 8.20
C GLU A 119 3.44 10.25 9.54
N VAL A 120 2.44 9.41 9.81
CA VAL A 120 2.40 8.58 11.04
C VAL A 120 3.56 7.57 11.05
N VAL A 121 3.78 6.83 9.96
CA VAL A 121 4.90 5.89 9.87
C VAL A 121 6.23 6.61 9.96
N TRP A 122 6.35 7.82 9.40
CA TRP A 122 7.55 8.64 9.51
C TRP A 122 7.84 9.05 10.95
N ALA A 123 6.81 9.44 11.72
CA ALA A 123 6.97 9.80 13.12
C ALA A 123 7.35 8.61 14.00
N GLU A 124 6.73 7.45 13.78
CA GLU A 124 6.87 6.26 14.64
C GLU A 124 8.05 5.36 14.26
N ALA A 125 8.35 5.25 12.97
CA ALA A 125 9.36 4.32 12.44
C ALA A 125 10.02 4.87 11.16
N PRO A 126 10.72 6.02 11.22
CA PRO A 126 11.24 6.74 10.04
C PRO A 126 12.15 5.88 9.15
N ARG A 127 12.87 4.91 9.74
CA ARG A 127 13.73 3.98 8.98
C ARG A 127 12.97 3.17 7.93
N LEU A 128 11.66 2.93 8.11
CA LEU A 128 10.86 2.18 7.16
C LEU A 128 10.68 2.94 5.85
N LEU A 129 10.55 4.26 5.92
CA LEU A 129 10.33 5.13 4.75
C LEU A 129 11.64 5.72 4.20
N HIS A 130 12.71 5.71 4.99
CA HIS A 130 13.93 6.42 4.61
C HIS A 130 14.67 5.71 3.43
N PRO A 131 14.89 6.40 2.30
CA PRO A 131 15.38 5.77 1.06
C PRO A 131 16.79 5.19 1.16
N SER A 132 17.64 5.70 2.06
CA SER A 132 18.99 5.13 2.25
C SER A 132 18.97 3.69 2.76
N TYR A 133 17.93 3.28 3.49
CA TYR A 133 17.83 1.90 4.01
C TYR A 133 17.55 0.88 2.90
N ARG A 134 17.07 1.34 1.73
CA ARG A 134 16.94 0.51 0.52
C ARG A 134 18.27 0.24 -0.17
N MET A 135 19.24 1.14 0.03
CA MET A 135 20.52 1.13 -0.69
C MET A 135 21.63 0.41 0.09
N ILE A 136 21.47 0.24 1.40
CA ILE A 136 22.45 -0.47 2.22
C ILE A 136 22.24 -1.97 2.04
N SER A 137 23.15 -2.62 1.34
CA SER A 137 23.17 -4.06 1.15
C SER A 137 23.38 -4.80 2.49
N PRO A 138 22.78 -5.97 2.73
CA PRO A 138 23.19 -6.85 3.82
C PRO A 138 24.70 -7.18 3.76
N TRP A 139 25.30 -7.07 2.57
CA TRP A 139 26.70 -7.36 2.29
C TRP A 139 27.62 -6.13 2.38
N SER A 140 27.09 -4.94 2.68
CA SER A 140 27.89 -3.71 2.75
C SER A 140 28.45 -3.40 4.14
N VAL A 141 28.41 -4.36 5.06
CA VAL A 141 29.06 -4.24 6.37
C VAL A 141 30.37 -5.03 6.30
N GLU A 142 31.48 -4.31 6.10
CA GLU A 142 32.85 -4.74 6.47
C GLU A 142 33.24 -4.08 7.80
#